data_AF-A0A529HL33-F1
#
_entry.id   AF-A0A529HL33-F1
#
_cell.length_a   1.000
_cell.length_b   1.000
_cell.length_c   1.000
_cell.angle_alpha   90.00
_cell.angle_beta   90.00
_cell.angle_gamma   90.00
#
_symmetry.space_group_name_H-M   'P 1'
#
loop_
_entity.id
_entity.type
_entity.pdbx_description
1 polymer ?
#
loop_
_entity_poly.entity_id
_entity_poly.type
_entity_poly.pdbx_seq_one_letter_code
_entity_poly.pdbx_strand_id
1 'polypeptide(L)' 'MYFMALATDYDGTVAHDGLVSKSTFAALEKLKKSGRKLILVTGRELPDLKQVFPEVGIFDK' A
#
# COMPACT_ATOMS: atom_id res chain seq x y z
N MET A 1 9.28 13.96 14.62
CA MET A 1 8.87 13.15 13.46
C MET A 1 7.61 13.76 12.88
N TYR A 2 7.64 14.27 11.65
CA TYR A 2 6.58 15.14 11.11
C TYR A 2 5.34 14.39 10.56
N PHE A 3 5.47 13.10 10.25
CA PHE A 3 4.36 12.28 9.76
C PHE A 3 4.34 10.92 10.45
N MET A 4 3.17 10.51 10.94
CA MET A 4 2.96 9.26 11.66
C MET A 4 2.33 8.16 10.78
N ALA A 5 1.68 8.56 9.69
CA ALA A 5 0.97 7.65 8.80
C ALA A 5 1.04 8.11 7.34
N LEU A 6 0.87 7.17 6.41
CA LEU A 6 0.54 7.40 5.01
C LEU A 6 -0.80 6.73 4.73
N ALA A 7 -1.79 7.52 4.30
CA ALA A 7 -3.01 7.03 3.70
C ALA A 7 -2.91 7.20 2.18
N THR A 8 -3.18 6.16 1.41
CA THR A 8 -3.03 6.16 -0.06
C THR A 8 -4.12 5.37 -0.74
N ASP A 9 -4.49 5.76 -1.95
CA ASP A 9 -5.27 4.91 -2.85
C ASP A 9 -4.38 3.85 -3.52
N TYR A 10 -5.01 2.84 -4.11
CA TYR A 10 -4.39 1.76 -4.87
C TYR A 10 -4.13 2.15 -6.33
N ASP A 11 -5.19 2.26 -7.12
CA ASP A 11 -5.11 2.40 -8.58
C ASP A 11 -4.64 3.79 -9.01
N GLY A 12 -3.70 3.84 -9.94
CA GLY A 12 -3.11 5.09 -10.42
C GLY A 12 -2.24 5.80 -9.38
N THR A 13 -2.10 5.25 -8.17
CA THR A 13 -1.30 5.84 -7.08
C THR A 13 -0.12 4.94 -6.70
N VAL A 14 -0.36 3.83 -5.99
CA VAL A 14 0.72 2.86 -5.68
C VAL A 14 0.86 1.80 -6.76
N ALA A 15 -0.20 1.57 -7.53
CA ALA A 15 -0.22 0.69 -8.67
C ALA A 15 -0.30 1.48 -9.98
N HIS A 16 0.47 1.04 -10.97
CA HIS A 16 0.33 1.49 -12.37
C HIS A 16 -0.14 0.29 -13.19
N ASP A 17 -1.22 0.49 -13.94
CA ASP A 17 -1.91 -0.59 -14.67
C ASP A 17 -2.26 -1.80 -13.79
N GLY A 18 -2.64 -1.53 -12.53
CA GLY A 18 -3.02 -2.54 -11.55
C GLY A 18 -1.85 -3.31 -10.93
N LEU A 19 -0.60 -2.94 -11.22
CA LEU A 19 0.60 -3.58 -10.69
C LEU A 19 1.41 -2.63 -9.80
N VAL A 20 1.84 -3.14 -8.64
CA VAL A 20 2.76 -2.44 -7.75
C VAL A 20 4.19 -2.79 -8.16
N SER A 21 4.98 -1.77 -8.51
CA SER A 21 6.38 -1.99 -8.85
C SER A 21 7.20 -2.46 -7.64
N LYS A 22 8.29 -3.21 -7.87
CA LYS A 22 9.19 -3.67 -6.80
C LYS A 22 9.77 -2.52 -5.98
N SER A 23 10.09 -1.40 -6.63
CA SER A 23 10.63 -0.21 -5.95
C SER A 23 9.58 0.47 -5.07
N THR A 24 8.33 0.58 -5.55
CA THR A 24 7.21 1.09 -4.75
C THR A 24 6.97 0.20 -3.53
N PHE A 25 6.94 -1.12 -3.72
CA PHE A 25 6.76 -2.07 -2.62
C PHE A 25 7.88 -1.95 -1.57
N ALA A 26 9.14 -1.90 -1.99
CA ALA A 26 10.26 -1.72 -1.09
C ALA A 26 10.20 -0.39 -0.31
N ALA A 27 9.70 0.69 -0.93
CA ALA A 27 9.49 1.96 -0.26
C ALA A 27 8.39 1.88 0.81
N LEU A 28 7.28 1.19 0.52
CA LEU A 28 6.22 0.92 1.50
C LEU A 28 6.76 0.08 2.66
N GLU A 29 7.56 -0.96 2.39
CA GLU A 29 8.20 -1.74 3.46
C GLU A 29 9.09 -0.88 4.35
N LYS A 30 9.93 -0.02 3.76
CA LYS A 30 10.80 0.90 4.52
C LYS A 30 9.97 1.87 5.36
N LEU A 31 8.86 2.36 4.83
CA LEU A 31 7.92 3.22 5.53
C LEU A 31 7.31 2.49 6.74
N LYS A 32 6.82 1.25 6.57
CA LYS A 32 6.31 0.44 7.69
C LYS A 32 7.39 0.14 8.74
N LYS A 33 8.58 -0.26 8.32
CA LYS A 33 9.72 -0.59 9.21
C LYS A 33 10.18 0.58 10.08
N SER A 34 9.91 1.81 9.66
CA SER A 34 10.21 2.99 10.48
C SER A 34 9.17 3.29 11.58
N GLY A 35 8.18 2.43 11.78
CA GLY A 35 7.14 2.59 12.81
C GLY A 35 5.94 3.46 12.39
N ARG A 36 5.86 3.86 11.12
CA ARG A 36 4.73 4.62 10.56
C ARG A 36 3.61 3.68 10.14
N LYS A 37 2.38 4.16 10.25
CA LYS A 37 1.19 3.46 9.78
C LYS A 37 1.05 3.57 8.25
N LEU A 38 0.70 2.47 7.61
CA LEU A 38 0.32 2.40 6.21
C LEU A 38 -1.16 2.08 6.11
N ILE A 39 -1.95 3.00 5.59
CA ILE A 39 -3.40 2.85 5.46
C ILE A 39 -3.73 2.84 3.97
N LEU A 40 -4.39 1.78 3.51
CA LEU A 40 -4.91 1.73 2.15
C LEU A 40 -6.35 2.22 2.15
N VAL A 41 -6.62 3.25 1.36
CA VAL A 41 -7.93 3.87 1.18
C VAL A 41 -8.31 3.71 -0.28
N THR A 42 -9.01 2.61 -0.60
CA THR A 42 -9.35 2.29 -1.98
C THR A 42 -10.82 1.93 -2.11
N GLY A 43 -11.37 2.18 -3.30
CA GLY A 43 -12.71 1.72 -3.67
C GLY A 43 -12.78 0.23 -4.05
N ARG A 44 -11.62 -0.46 -4.16
CA ARG A 44 -11.60 -1.90 -4.46
C ARG A 44 -12.16 -2.73 -3.33
N GLU A 45 -12.88 -3.79 -3.70
CA GLU A 45 -13.22 -4.85 -2.76
C GLU A 45 -11.97 -5.66 -2.38
N LEU A 46 -11.90 -6.07 -1.11
CA LEU A 46 -10.72 -6.77 -0.58
C LEU A 46 -10.40 -8.10 -1.31
N PRO A 47 -11.38 -8.93 -1.73
CA PRO A 47 -11.08 -10.13 -2.53
C PRO A 47 -10.40 -9.80 -3.85
N ASP A 48 -10.88 -8.80 -4.60
CA ASP A 48 -10.32 -8.39 -5.88
C ASP A 48 -8.92 -7.80 -5.73
N LEU A 49 -8.73 -6.99 -4.68
CA LEU A 49 -7.42 -6.43 -4.36
C LEU A 49 -6.39 -7.53 -4.06
N LYS A 50 -6.77 -8.59 -3.33
CA LYS A 50 -5.86 -9.71 -3.04
C LYS A 50 -5.44 -10.49 -4.28
N GLN A 51 -6.24 -10.48 -5.34
CA GLN A 51 -5.88 -11.15 -6.60
C GLN A 51 -4.76 -10.41 -7.33
N VAL A 52 -4.78 -9.07 -7.32
CA VAL A 52 -3.78 -8.24 -8.01
C VAL A 52 -2.60 -7.85 -7.12
N PHE A 53 -2.81 -7.82 -5.80
CA PHE A 53 -1.81 -7.46 -4.81
C PHE A 53 -1.87 -8.38 -3.58
N PRO A 54 -1.32 -9.60 -3.68
CA PRO A 54 -1.28 -10.57 -2.58
C PRO A 54 -0.62 -10.01 -1.31
N GLU A 55 0.32 -9.08 -1.46
CA GLU A 55 1.07 -8.44 -0.37
C GLU A 55 0.30 -7.32 0.34
N VAL A 56 -1.01 -7.18 0.11
CA VAL A 56 -1.88 -6.19 0.79
C VAL A 56 -1.78 -6.23 2.32
N GLY A 57 -1.34 -7.35 2.91
CA GLY A 57 -1.03 -7.46 4.34
C GLY A 57 0.07 -6.51 4.85
N ILE A 58 0.78 -5.82 3.95
CA ILE A 58 1.68 -4.73 4.32
C ILE A 58 0.93 -3.52 4.90
N PHE A 59 -0.34 -3.30 4.57
CA PHE A 59 -1.14 -2.22 5.15
C PHE A 59 -1.66 -2.60 6.56
N ASP A 60 -1.84 -1.60 7.41
CA ASP A 60 -2.42 -1.71 8.74
C ASP A 60 -3.96 -1.83 8.65
N LYS A 61 -4.55 -2.53 9.62
CA LYS A 61 -6.01 -2.66 9.81
C LYS A 61 -6.55 -1.53 10.69
#